data_AF-A0A7S2JWF4-F1
#
_entry.id   AF-A0A7S2JWF4-F1
#
_cell.length_a   1.000
_cell.length_b   1.000
_cell.length_c   1.000
_cell.angle_alpha   90.00
_cell.angle_beta   90.00
_cell.angle_gamma   90.00
#
_symmetry.space_group_name_H-M   'P 1'
#
loop_
_entity.id
_entity.type
_entity.pdbx_description
1 polymer ?
#
loop_
_entity_poly.entity_id
_entity_poly.type
_entity_poly.pdbx_seq_one_letter_code
_entity_poly.pdbx_strand_id
1 'polypeptide(L)'
;GPPQRLLAGPSGAMSSLLPCIDAALGILMTSDKLREAMTSFKKSMPKAHREFIDGLLGMPNIRQRIMLSRPVAGEQSEHHDALVRAFNRVISRVLDFRWQHWQYVKNFIMKPGNLSHATGSGGTTFDYLQQHITDTEKARLTERQEGYSRIQTPGAADWPPLKLPPVAHHPAQEFWSVDSTHGLLAREPLVSPGQAAWAASVSPAALAALEAVWGLAQCLPSLCAAEGPFFERCEKAAGRMAALQEERVIINMSEGAREHLMTTLCHIAAGCLGCGHKRPPPCIEKPLRVVARSVGRPPRLDFTELVLANWDATCINAAERPHRTNGEADQGQGANSGDLAALEQPQLHSVWRFLASPDEEWYRAIHVVMHHEARDVVSAIRVGHVAMLDQNDAGVTGSLEKLSMWLNKFCDYFDGHFEAKDSRTESVMIRRLEPFLSHGSMYDFSWEETACWVYCNGSSVLAPAIHAFLGIKQSPGSGESGSESTEGERLAQLVRRTLEEVRVYMPRSHREFLESIEKPGVSARQYCFRRFGAKLLVSVEALHDLEVAYNDALNALTRFVSRRVHLVARFFPRFASIFGALHSDFEKHMRAQRLQLLKMRQRISRCMER
;
A
#
# COMPACT_ATOMS: atom_id res chain seq x y z
N GLY A 1 2.20 41.09 -41.73
CA GLY A 1 3.30 40.70 -40.82
C GLY A 1 3.67 39.25 -41.08
N PRO A 2 4.90 38.82 -40.77
CA PRO A 2 5.29 37.41 -40.91
C PRO A 2 4.40 36.51 -40.02
N PRO A 3 4.23 35.21 -40.34
CA PRO A 3 3.41 34.33 -39.53
C PRO A 3 4.00 34.24 -38.12
N GLN A 4 3.17 34.40 -37.08
CA GLN A 4 3.53 34.03 -35.71
C GLN A 4 4.05 32.59 -35.74
N ARG A 5 5.33 32.39 -35.39
CA ARG A 5 5.89 31.05 -35.20
C ARG A 5 5.20 30.42 -33.99
N LEU A 6 4.28 29.49 -34.24
CA LEU A 6 3.73 28.57 -33.24
C LEU A 6 4.84 27.66 -32.72
N LEU A 7 5.56 28.10 -31.69
CA LEU A 7 6.58 27.31 -30.99
C LEU A 7 5.89 26.52 -29.87
N ALA A 8 5.15 25.48 -30.23
CA ALA A 8 4.57 24.56 -29.26
C ALA A 8 5.69 23.70 -28.61
N GLY A 9 5.57 23.43 -27.31
CA GLY A 9 6.58 22.68 -26.55
C GLY A 9 6.86 21.26 -27.10
N PRO A 10 8.11 20.78 -27.03
CA PRO A 10 8.54 19.55 -27.71
C PRO A 10 8.02 18.24 -27.12
N SER A 11 7.57 18.22 -25.87
CA SER A 11 7.30 16.97 -25.13
C SER A 11 5.99 16.27 -25.48
N GLY A 12 4.96 17.02 -25.93
CA GLY A 12 3.62 16.46 -26.21
C GLY A 12 2.99 16.96 -27.52
N ALA A 13 3.22 18.20 -27.91
CA ALA A 13 2.57 18.81 -29.07
C ALA A 13 3.12 18.33 -30.42
N MET A 14 4.37 17.82 -30.46
CA MET A 14 5.04 17.42 -31.71
C MET A 14 5.15 15.90 -31.90
N SER A 15 4.70 15.09 -30.92
CA SER A 15 4.82 13.63 -30.97
C SER A 15 3.60 12.98 -31.62
N SER A 16 3.84 12.07 -32.57
CA SER A 16 2.78 11.26 -33.19
C SER A 16 2.41 10.01 -32.37
N LEU A 17 3.17 9.65 -31.33
CA LEU A 17 3.01 8.38 -30.62
C LEU A 17 1.62 8.20 -30.02
N LEU A 18 1.19 9.10 -29.12
CA LEU A 18 -0.14 9.02 -28.50
C LEU A 18 -1.27 9.20 -29.52
N PRO A 19 -1.22 10.17 -30.47
CA PRO A 19 -2.21 10.25 -31.54
C PRO A 19 -2.37 8.97 -32.36
N CYS A 20 -1.29 8.26 -32.67
CA CYS A 20 -1.35 6.96 -33.36
C CYS A 20 -2.02 5.89 -32.49
N ILE A 21 -1.66 5.83 -31.20
CA ILE A 21 -2.26 4.89 -30.25
C ILE A 21 -3.75 5.15 -30.09
N ASP A 22 -4.16 6.41 -29.95
CA ASP A 22 -5.56 6.81 -29.82
C ASP A 22 -6.37 6.44 -31.05
N ALA A 23 -5.84 6.71 -32.25
CA ALA A 23 -6.47 6.33 -33.51
C ALA A 23 -6.61 4.80 -33.64
N ALA A 24 -5.54 4.05 -33.38
CA ALA A 24 -5.55 2.60 -33.48
C ALA A 24 -6.49 1.92 -32.47
N LEU A 25 -6.52 2.42 -31.23
CA LEU A 25 -7.38 1.89 -30.16
C LEU A 25 -8.80 2.44 -30.20
N GLY A 26 -9.08 3.50 -30.96
CA GLY A 26 -10.39 4.13 -31.01
C GLY A 26 -10.73 4.94 -29.76
N ILE A 27 -9.73 5.59 -29.14
CA ILE A 27 -9.94 6.50 -28.01
C ILE A 27 -10.41 7.84 -28.56
N LEU A 28 -11.61 8.28 -28.18
CA LEU A 28 -12.22 9.50 -28.69
C LEU A 28 -12.09 10.64 -27.67
N MET A 29 -11.48 11.74 -28.09
CA MET A 29 -11.40 12.96 -27.29
C MET A 29 -12.76 13.67 -27.32
N THR A 30 -13.44 13.74 -26.19
CA THR A 30 -14.84 14.22 -26.12
C THR A 30 -14.95 15.74 -25.99
N SER A 31 -13.89 16.42 -25.57
CA SER A 31 -13.85 17.88 -25.44
C SER A 31 -13.48 18.57 -26.76
N ASP A 32 -14.29 19.53 -27.19
CA ASP A 32 -14.00 20.33 -28.39
C ASP A 32 -12.68 21.10 -28.28
N LYS A 33 -12.42 21.71 -27.11
CA LYS A 33 -11.15 22.39 -26.82
C LYS A 33 -9.96 21.45 -26.97
N LEU A 34 -10.11 20.20 -26.53
CA LEU A 34 -9.06 19.19 -26.63
C LEU A 34 -8.81 18.77 -28.09
N ARG A 35 -9.88 18.55 -28.86
CA ARG A 35 -9.79 18.22 -30.29
C ARG A 35 -9.15 19.33 -31.10
N GLU A 36 -9.51 20.59 -30.82
CA GLU A 36 -8.89 21.77 -31.43
C GLU A 36 -7.40 21.87 -31.11
N ALA A 37 -7.03 21.67 -29.83
CA ALA A 37 -5.64 21.65 -29.41
C ALA A 37 -4.83 20.55 -30.13
N MET A 38 -5.36 19.32 -30.20
CA MET A 38 -4.71 18.23 -30.92
C MET A 38 -4.59 18.49 -32.42
N THR A 39 -5.60 19.13 -33.03
CA THR A 39 -5.56 19.52 -34.44
C THR A 39 -4.50 20.58 -34.68
N SER A 40 -4.35 21.53 -33.76
CA SER A 40 -3.27 22.52 -33.78
C SER A 40 -1.90 21.85 -33.67
N PHE A 41 -1.72 20.96 -32.70
CA PHE A 41 -0.49 20.18 -32.47
C PHE A 41 -0.10 19.34 -33.69
N LYS A 42 -1.09 18.70 -34.33
CA LYS A 42 -0.87 17.93 -35.56
C LYS A 42 -0.25 18.76 -36.68
N LYS A 43 -0.48 20.09 -36.75
CA LYS A 43 0.16 20.95 -37.77
C LYS A 43 1.68 20.98 -37.65
N SER A 44 2.22 20.80 -36.45
CA SER A 44 3.66 20.76 -36.17
C SER A 44 4.33 19.42 -36.49
N MET A 45 3.56 18.35 -36.74
CA MET A 45 4.09 17.03 -37.06
C MET A 45 4.59 16.92 -38.51
N PRO A 46 5.62 16.11 -38.79
CA PRO A 46 6.06 15.81 -40.16
C PRO A 46 4.93 15.27 -41.03
N LYS A 47 4.92 15.64 -42.32
CA LYS A 47 3.86 15.26 -43.28
C LYS A 47 3.55 13.76 -43.26
N ALA A 48 4.58 12.91 -43.33
CA ALA A 48 4.43 11.46 -43.31
C ALA A 48 3.75 10.94 -42.03
N HIS A 49 4.01 11.55 -40.87
CA HIS A 49 3.38 11.14 -39.61
C HIS A 49 1.90 11.52 -39.59
N ARG A 50 1.56 12.70 -40.13
CA ARG A 50 0.16 13.15 -40.24
C ARG A 50 -0.63 12.21 -41.15
N GLU A 51 -0.07 11.90 -42.32
CA GLU A 51 -0.67 10.96 -43.29
C GLU A 51 -0.86 9.57 -42.70
N PHE A 52 0.10 9.09 -41.90
CA PHE A 52 -0.04 7.82 -41.18
C PHE A 52 -1.19 7.85 -40.17
N ILE A 53 -1.29 8.91 -39.35
CA ILE A 53 -2.40 9.08 -38.39
C ILE A 53 -3.74 9.16 -39.14
N ASP A 54 -3.82 9.90 -40.25
CA ASP A 54 -5.03 10.01 -41.08
C ASP A 54 -5.42 8.65 -41.68
N GLY A 55 -4.43 7.85 -42.10
CA GLY A 55 -4.65 6.48 -42.54
C GLY A 55 -5.26 5.61 -41.45
N LEU A 56 -4.73 5.68 -40.21
CA LEU A 56 -5.30 4.95 -39.07
C LEU A 56 -6.73 5.38 -38.74
N LEU A 57 -7.02 6.69 -38.78
CA LEU A 57 -8.37 7.22 -38.53
C LEU A 57 -9.38 6.85 -39.63
N GLY A 58 -8.91 6.59 -40.86
CA GLY A 58 -9.73 6.12 -41.97
C GLY A 58 -10.03 4.62 -41.95
N MET A 59 -9.40 3.85 -41.06
CA MET A 59 -9.60 2.40 -40.93
C MET A 59 -10.47 2.06 -39.70
N PRO A 60 -11.17 0.90 -39.70
CA PRO A 60 -11.82 0.41 -38.50
C PRO A 60 -10.80 0.23 -37.37
N ASN A 61 -11.03 0.90 -36.24
CA ASN A 61 -10.13 0.80 -35.10
C ASN A 61 -10.27 -0.55 -34.37
N ILE A 62 -9.28 -0.89 -33.55
CA ILE A 62 -9.22 -2.16 -32.83
C ILE A 62 -10.46 -2.35 -31.96
N ARG A 63 -10.92 -1.31 -31.27
CA ARG A 63 -12.12 -1.35 -30.42
C ARG A 63 -13.36 -1.74 -31.23
N GLN A 64 -13.59 -1.11 -32.37
CA GLN A 64 -14.68 -1.45 -33.29
C GLN A 64 -14.57 -2.89 -33.78
N ARG A 65 -13.37 -3.35 -34.14
CA ARG A 65 -13.14 -4.73 -34.61
C ARG A 65 -13.49 -5.76 -33.53
N ILE A 66 -13.10 -5.50 -32.28
CA ILE A 66 -13.45 -6.36 -31.15
C ILE A 66 -14.97 -6.33 -30.92
N MET A 67 -15.61 -5.16 -30.93
CA MET A 67 -17.07 -5.06 -30.79
C MET A 67 -17.82 -5.82 -31.89
N LEU A 68 -17.30 -5.86 -33.12
CA LEU A 68 -17.87 -6.65 -34.23
C LEU A 68 -17.68 -8.16 -34.07
N SER A 69 -16.66 -8.58 -33.30
CA SER A 69 -16.42 -10.00 -33.00
C SER A 69 -17.28 -10.55 -31.85
N ARG A 70 -18.23 -9.74 -31.35
CA ARG A 70 -19.08 -10.12 -30.21
C ARG A 70 -19.95 -11.32 -30.58
N PRO A 71 -19.95 -12.40 -29.77
CA PRO A 71 -20.80 -13.57 -30.02
C PRO A 71 -22.29 -13.20 -29.93
N VAL A 72 -23.13 -14.04 -30.54
CA VAL A 72 -24.59 -13.87 -30.50
C VAL A 72 -25.07 -13.94 -29.05
N ALA A 73 -26.12 -13.17 -28.73
CA ALA A 73 -26.66 -13.10 -27.37
C ALA A 73 -26.98 -14.52 -26.83
N GLY A 74 -26.26 -14.94 -25.78
CA GLY A 74 -26.40 -16.26 -25.15
C GLY A 74 -25.24 -17.22 -25.43
N GLU A 75 -24.43 -16.99 -26.47
CA GLU A 75 -23.26 -17.81 -26.77
C GLU A 75 -22.02 -17.37 -25.97
N GLN A 76 -21.13 -18.32 -25.67
CA GLN A 76 -19.86 -18.06 -25.01
C GLN A 76 -18.75 -18.10 -26.05
N SER A 77 -17.86 -17.10 -26.06
CA SER A 77 -16.68 -17.08 -26.91
C SER A 77 -15.49 -16.64 -26.09
N GLU A 78 -14.71 -17.62 -25.63
CA GLU A 78 -13.48 -17.37 -24.87
C GLU A 78 -12.50 -16.50 -25.65
N HIS A 79 -12.45 -16.65 -26.98
CA HIS A 79 -11.65 -15.81 -27.86
C HIS A 79 -12.08 -14.34 -27.83
N HIS A 80 -13.38 -14.05 -27.84
CA HIS A 80 -13.87 -12.67 -27.72
C HIS A 80 -13.54 -12.08 -26.35
N ASP A 81 -13.76 -12.85 -25.28
CA ASP A 81 -13.50 -12.41 -23.92
C ASP A 81 -11.99 -12.15 -23.70
N ALA A 82 -11.11 -12.99 -24.26
CA ALA A 82 -9.66 -12.78 -24.27
C ALA A 82 -9.26 -11.49 -25.02
N LEU A 83 -9.91 -11.19 -26.16
CA LEU A 83 -9.68 -9.94 -26.90
C LEU A 83 -10.10 -8.71 -26.09
N VAL A 84 -11.25 -8.76 -25.40
CA VAL A 84 -11.72 -7.67 -24.53
C VAL A 84 -10.72 -7.44 -23.39
N ARG A 85 -10.26 -8.50 -22.71
CA ARG A 85 -9.25 -8.41 -21.64
C ARG A 85 -7.94 -7.81 -22.16
N ALA A 86 -7.44 -8.29 -23.30
CA ALA A 86 -6.22 -7.77 -23.92
C ALA A 86 -6.34 -6.29 -24.28
N PHE A 87 -7.47 -5.88 -24.86
CA PHE A 87 -7.75 -4.49 -25.19
C PHE A 87 -7.77 -3.60 -23.95
N ASN A 88 -8.50 -4.00 -22.90
CA ASN A 88 -8.59 -3.23 -21.65
C ASN A 88 -7.24 -3.13 -20.93
N ARG A 89 -6.37 -4.15 -21.03
CA ARG A 89 -4.98 -4.06 -20.54
C ARG A 89 -4.18 -3.01 -21.30
N VAL A 90 -4.31 -2.94 -22.63
CA VAL A 90 -3.63 -1.90 -23.43
C VAL A 90 -4.15 -0.51 -23.05
N ILE A 91 -5.48 -0.35 -22.90
CA ILE A 91 -6.08 0.90 -22.40
C ILE A 91 -5.50 1.28 -21.03
N SER A 92 -5.33 0.31 -20.13
CA SER A 92 -4.71 0.53 -18.81
C SER A 92 -3.27 1.04 -18.91
N ARG A 93 -2.48 0.56 -19.89
CA ARG A 93 -1.11 1.08 -20.11
C ARG A 93 -1.10 2.51 -20.64
N VAL A 94 -2.05 2.85 -21.50
CA VAL A 94 -2.21 4.22 -21.98
C VAL A 94 -2.62 5.15 -20.82
N LEU A 95 -3.49 4.67 -19.94
CA LEU A 95 -3.87 5.38 -18.71
C LEU A 95 -2.66 5.59 -17.79
N ASP A 96 -1.89 4.55 -17.50
CA ASP A 96 -0.68 4.64 -16.67
C ASP A 96 0.28 5.72 -17.20
N PHE A 97 0.51 5.73 -18.52
CA PHE A 97 1.35 6.75 -19.16
C PHE A 97 0.77 8.16 -18.98
N ARG A 98 -0.53 8.35 -19.23
CA ARG A 98 -1.19 9.67 -19.14
C ARG A 98 -1.21 10.19 -17.70
N TRP A 99 -1.45 9.31 -16.73
CA TRP A 99 -1.35 9.64 -15.31
C TRP A 99 0.06 10.06 -14.93
N GLN A 100 1.07 9.28 -15.30
CA GLN A 100 2.47 9.61 -15.00
C GLN A 100 2.90 10.93 -15.66
N HIS A 101 2.49 11.17 -16.91
CA HIS A 101 2.75 12.42 -17.61
C HIS A 101 2.08 13.61 -16.92
N TRP A 102 0.82 13.47 -16.50
CA TRP A 102 0.12 14.50 -15.71
C TRP A 102 0.84 14.80 -14.39
N GLN A 103 1.28 13.75 -13.67
CA GLN A 103 2.04 13.91 -12.43
C GLN A 103 3.34 14.68 -12.65
N TYR A 104 4.08 14.42 -13.73
CA TYR A 104 5.30 15.17 -14.06
C TYR A 104 5.01 16.63 -14.34
N VAL A 105 3.98 16.93 -15.15
CA VAL A 105 3.56 18.31 -15.42
C VAL A 105 3.13 19.02 -14.14
N LYS A 106 2.32 18.37 -13.30
CA LYS A 106 1.89 18.90 -12.01
C LYS A 106 3.07 19.21 -11.09
N ASN A 107 3.99 18.26 -10.92
CA ASN A 107 5.06 18.35 -9.93
C ASN A 107 6.23 19.23 -10.36
N PHE A 108 6.57 19.28 -11.65
CA PHE A 108 7.74 20.00 -12.15
C PHE A 108 7.41 21.32 -12.85
N ILE A 109 6.16 21.55 -13.25
CA ILE A 109 5.74 22.78 -13.94
C ILE A 109 4.74 23.56 -13.09
N MET A 110 3.61 22.96 -12.72
CA MET A 110 2.53 23.68 -12.04
C MET A 110 2.89 24.09 -10.60
N LYS A 111 3.40 23.13 -9.80
CA LYS A 111 3.75 23.38 -8.39
C LYS A 111 4.89 24.40 -8.24
N PRO A 112 6.04 24.30 -8.95
CA PRO A 112 7.12 25.27 -8.79
C PRO A 112 6.77 26.65 -9.32
N GLY A 113 5.93 26.74 -10.36
CA GLY A 113 5.53 28.00 -10.97
C GLY A 113 4.37 28.73 -10.27
N ASN A 114 3.70 28.10 -9.30
CA ASN A 114 2.46 28.60 -8.68
C ASN A 114 1.36 28.94 -9.73
N LEU A 115 1.26 28.09 -10.77
CA LEU A 115 0.55 28.36 -12.02
C LEU A 115 -0.85 27.70 -12.04
N SER A 116 -1.71 27.99 -11.08
CA SER A 116 -3.08 27.42 -11.03
C SER A 116 -3.94 27.73 -12.26
N HIS A 117 -3.60 28.79 -13.02
CA HIS A 117 -4.33 29.22 -14.23
C HIS A 117 -3.45 29.46 -15.46
N ALA A 118 -2.20 28.97 -15.46
CA ALA A 118 -1.32 29.26 -16.60
C ALA A 118 -1.61 28.40 -17.82
N THR A 119 -1.37 28.99 -18.98
CA THR A 119 -1.45 28.33 -20.28
C THR A 119 -0.06 27.84 -20.66
N GLY A 120 0.07 26.56 -21.02
CA GLY A 120 1.34 26.00 -21.50
C GLY A 120 1.78 26.64 -22.82
N SER A 121 3.05 26.46 -23.21
CA SER A 121 3.64 27.04 -24.44
C SER A 121 2.97 26.58 -25.74
N GLY A 122 2.15 25.51 -25.69
CA GLY A 122 1.29 25.07 -26.78
C GLY A 122 -0.08 25.73 -26.85
N GLY A 123 -0.40 26.68 -25.95
CA GLY A 123 -1.71 27.34 -25.88
C GLY A 123 -2.79 26.56 -25.13
N THR A 124 -2.44 25.54 -24.35
CA THR A 124 -3.41 24.71 -23.61
C THR A 124 -3.40 24.96 -22.10
N THR A 125 -4.57 24.93 -21.47
CA THR A 125 -4.73 24.91 -20.01
C THR A 125 -4.51 23.50 -19.47
N PHE A 126 -3.97 23.34 -18.26
CA PHE A 126 -3.56 22.04 -17.72
C PHE A 126 -4.69 20.99 -17.56
N ASP A 127 -5.95 21.42 -17.53
CA ASP A 127 -7.13 20.55 -17.47
C ASP A 127 -7.23 19.58 -18.66
N TYR A 128 -6.58 19.92 -19.79
CA TYR A 128 -6.56 19.08 -21.00
C TYR A 128 -5.94 17.69 -20.75
N LEU A 129 -4.95 17.59 -19.85
CA LEU A 129 -4.29 16.32 -19.52
C LEU A 129 -5.21 15.41 -18.71
N GLN A 130 -6.02 15.98 -17.82
CA GLN A 130 -7.01 15.24 -17.04
C GLN A 130 -8.17 14.75 -17.92
N GLN A 131 -8.53 15.55 -18.93
CA GLN A 131 -9.51 15.13 -19.93
C GLN A 131 -9.00 13.95 -20.77
N HIS A 132 -7.72 13.95 -21.18
CA HIS A 132 -7.10 12.80 -21.85
C HIS A 132 -7.22 11.52 -21.02
N ILE A 133 -6.99 11.58 -19.70
CA ILE A 133 -7.15 10.44 -18.80
C ILE A 133 -8.60 9.95 -18.80
N THR A 134 -9.54 10.88 -18.61
CA THR A 134 -10.98 10.58 -18.56
C THR A 134 -11.48 9.93 -19.86
N ASP A 135 -11.07 10.45 -21.01
CA ASP A 135 -11.48 9.93 -22.32
C ASP A 135 -10.85 8.56 -22.63
N THR A 136 -9.62 8.30 -22.16
CA THR A 136 -9.02 6.96 -22.22
C THR A 136 -9.77 5.97 -21.35
N GLU A 137 -10.19 6.36 -20.15
CA GLU A 137 -10.93 5.48 -19.24
C GLU A 137 -12.26 5.05 -19.88
N LYS A 138 -12.97 6.00 -20.51
CA LYS A 138 -14.22 5.74 -21.23
C LYS A 138 -14.07 4.81 -22.43
N ALA A 139 -12.86 4.62 -22.95
CA ALA A 139 -12.62 3.76 -24.10
C ALA A 139 -12.66 2.27 -23.75
N ARG A 140 -12.57 1.89 -22.46
CA ARG A 140 -12.67 0.50 -22.02
C ARG A 140 -13.91 -0.19 -22.58
N LEU A 141 -13.74 -1.45 -22.94
CA LEU A 141 -14.85 -2.34 -23.30
C LEU A 141 -15.41 -2.97 -22.02
N THR A 142 -16.72 -3.16 -21.97
CA THR A 142 -17.36 -3.86 -20.86
C THR A 142 -16.92 -5.31 -20.86
N GLU A 143 -16.19 -5.72 -19.82
CA GLU A 143 -15.89 -7.13 -19.60
C GLU A 143 -17.18 -7.87 -19.26
N ARG A 144 -17.30 -9.11 -19.75
CA ARG A 144 -18.38 -9.99 -19.34
C ARG A 144 -18.27 -10.17 -17.83
N GLN A 145 -19.35 -9.88 -17.10
CA GLN A 145 -19.41 -10.20 -15.68
C GLN A 145 -19.47 -11.72 -15.52
N GLU A 146 -18.32 -12.38 -15.45
CA GLU A 146 -18.20 -13.72 -14.89
C GLU A 146 -18.46 -13.65 -13.39
N GLY A 147 -19.70 -13.43 -12.94
CA GLY A 147 -20.03 -13.42 -11.51
C GLY A 147 -19.22 -12.45 -10.64
N TYR A 148 -18.38 -11.60 -11.21
CA TYR A 148 -17.69 -10.52 -10.52
C TYR A 148 -18.61 -9.31 -10.59
N SER A 149 -19.51 -9.32 -9.62
CA SER A 149 -20.31 -8.16 -9.22
C SER A 149 -19.44 -6.91 -9.25
N ARG A 150 -20.01 -5.78 -9.66
CA ARG A 150 -19.48 -4.47 -9.26
C ARG A 150 -19.36 -4.52 -7.74
N ILE A 151 -18.13 -4.70 -7.25
CA ILE A 151 -17.89 -4.81 -5.81
C ILE A 151 -18.05 -3.41 -5.23
N GLN A 152 -19.30 -3.07 -4.89
CA GLN A 152 -19.56 -2.35 -3.65
C GLN A 152 -19.03 -3.22 -2.52
N THR A 153 -18.40 -2.59 -1.54
CA THR A 153 -17.84 -3.26 -0.36
C THR A 153 -18.89 -4.20 0.23
N PRO A 154 -18.70 -5.53 0.20
CA PRO A 154 -19.65 -6.43 0.82
C PRO A 154 -19.52 -6.24 2.34
N GLY A 155 -20.64 -6.12 3.02
CA GLY A 155 -20.67 -6.31 4.46
C GLY A 155 -20.20 -7.72 4.79
N ALA A 156 -19.80 -7.96 6.05
CA ALA A 156 -19.23 -9.22 6.53
C ALA A 156 -20.10 -10.50 6.27
N ALA A 157 -21.31 -10.37 5.74
CA ALA A 157 -22.26 -11.45 5.50
C ALA A 157 -22.26 -12.02 4.06
N ASP A 158 -21.60 -11.38 3.08
CA ASP A 158 -21.73 -11.74 1.65
C ASP A 158 -20.63 -12.68 1.12
N TRP A 159 -19.75 -13.18 2.00
CA TRP A 159 -18.73 -14.15 1.62
C TRP A 159 -19.26 -15.57 1.84
N PRO A 160 -19.49 -16.40 0.80
CA PRO A 160 -19.58 -17.83 1.05
C PRO A 160 -18.24 -18.25 1.64
N PRO A 161 -18.19 -18.89 2.83
CA PRO A 161 -16.94 -19.30 3.44
C PRO A 161 -16.17 -20.13 2.43
N LEU A 162 -15.04 -19.59 1.95
CA LEU A 162 -14.06 -20.38 1.23
C LEU A 162 -13.71 -21.50 2.18
N LYS A 163 -14.04 -22.74 1.82
CA LYS A 163 -13.62 -23.93 2.56
C LYS A 163 -12.11 -23.96 2.51
N LEU A 164 -11.51 -23.33 3.51
CA LEU A 164 -10.09 -23.44 3.80
C LEU A 164 -9.81 -24.93 3.90
N PRO A 165 -8.80 -25.47 3.18
CA PRO A 165 -8.32 -26.80 3.48
C PRO A 165 -7.97 -26.83 4.98
N PRO A 166 -8.22 -27.92 5.70
CA PRO A 166 -7.93 -28.00 7.13
C PRO A 166 -6.41 -27.83 7.29
N VAL A 167 -5.99 -26.62 7.62
CA VAL A 167 -4.62 -26.36 8.00
C VAL A 167 -4.49 -26.91 9.41
N ALA A 168 -3.57 -27.85 9.57
CA ALA A 168 -3.21 -28.38 10.86
C ALA A 168 -2.84 -27.22 11.79
N HIS A 169 -3.72 -26.95 12.76
CA HIS A 169 -3.54 -26.16 13.97
C HIS A 169 -2.94 -24.76 13.84
N HIS A 170 -3.77 -23.74 13.60
CA HIS A 170 -3.69 -22.46 14.32
C HIS A 170 -5.11 -21.89 14.45
N PRO A 171 -5.68 -21.75 15.65
CA PRO A 171 -7.03 -21.24 15.80
C PRO A 171 -7.04 -19.75 15.46
N ALA A 172 -8.05 -19.28 14.73
CA ALA A 172 -8.38 -17.85 14.56
C ALA A 172 -8.64 -17.08 15.88
N GLN A 173 -8.29 -17.70 17.01
CA GLN A 173 -8.40 -17.20 18.37
C GLN A 173 -7.08 -16.61 18.92
N GLU A 174 -5.94 -16.84 18.27
CA GLU A 174 -4.65 -16.23 18.68
C GLU A 174 -4.69 -14.70 18.52
N PHE A 175 -4.06 -13.97 19.45
CA PHE A 175 -4.08 -12.50 19.47
C PHE A 175 -3.47 -11.87 18.21
N TRP A 176 -2.42 -12.50 17.67
CA TRP A 176 -1.70 -12.06 16.45
C TRP A 176 -1.97 -12.95 15.24
N SER A 177 -3.15 -13.56 15.14
CA SER A 177 -3.46 -14.41 13.99
C SER A 177 -3.42 -13.62 12.68
N VAL A 178 -2.67 -14.11 11.69
CA VAL A 178 -2.68 -13.55 10.32
C VAL A 178 -4.01 -13.82 9.59
N ASP A 179 -4.83 -14.73 10.11
CA ASP A 179 -6.15 -15.10 9.57
C ASP A 179 -7.29 -14.38 10.32
N SER A 180 -6.98 -13.36 11.13
CA SER A 180 -7.98 -12.62 11.89
C SER A 180 -8.94 -11.84 10.98
N THR A 181 -10.14 -11.53 11.48
CA THR A 181 -11.10 -10.67 10.79
C THR A 181 -10.58 -9.24 10.58
N HIS A 182 -9.57 -8.84 11.36
CA HIS A 182 -8.90 -7.54 11.30
C HIS A 182 -7.57 -7.60 10.54
N GLY A 183 -7.36 -8.63 9.72
CA GLY A 183 -6.15 -8.77 8.91
C GLY A 183 -4.91 -8.93 9.77
N LEU A 184 -3.93 -8.04 9.57
CA LEU A 184 -2.65 -8.04 10.29
C LEU A 184 -2.67 -7.16 11.54
N LEU A 185 -3.80 -6.54 11.88
CA LEU A 185 -3.95 -5.86 13.16
C LEU A 185 -4.06 -6.88 14.31
N ALA A 186 -3.75 -6.44 15.53
CA ALA A 186 -4.06 -7.20 16.73
C ALA A 186 -5.55 -7.58 16.72
N ARG A 187 -5.89 -8.79 17.17
CA ARG A 187 -7.28 -9.28 17.15
C ARG A 187 -8.21 -8.42 17.99
N GLU A 188 -7.74 -8.00 19.16
CA GLU A 188 -8.50 -7.18 20.10
C GLU A 188 -8.08 -5.71 19.95
N PRO A 189 -9.04 -4.76 19.91
CA PRO A 189 -8.72 -3.34 19.93
C PRO A 189 -8.08 -2.94 21.26
N LEU A 190 -7.27 -1.90 21.23
CA LEU A 190 -6.63 -1.34 22.40
C LEU A 190 -7.64 -0.58 23.26
N VAL A 191 -8.10 -1.25 24.32
CA VAL A 191 -9.16 -0.75 25.19
C VAL A 191 -8.67 -0.38 26.58
N SER A 192 -9.39 0.56 27.21
CA SER A 192 -9.08 1.02 28.57
C SER A 192 -9.20 -0.11 29.61
N PRO A 193 -8.36 -0.13 30.67
CA PRO A 193 -8.40 -1.15 31.72
C PRO A 193 -9.75 -1.34 32.41
N GLY A 194 -10.61 -0.32 32.43
CA GLY A 194 -11.95 -0.39 33.03
C GLY A 194 -13.00 -1.18 32.24
N GLN A 195 -12.67 -1.63 31.02
CA GLN A 195 -13.57 -2.46 30.22
C GLN A 195 -13.41 -3.96 30.54
N ALA A 196 -14.47 -4.74 30.33
CA ALA A 196 -14.59 -6.14 30.74
C ALA A 196 -13.43 -7.06 30.29
N ALA A 197 -12.72 -6.70 29.21
CA ALA A 197 -11.57 -7.44 28.68
C ALA A 197 -10.41 -7.59 29.70
N TRP A 198 -10.21 -6.63 30.60
CA TRP A 198 -9.15 -6.66 31.61
C TRP A 198 -9.62 -7.25 32.95
N ALA A 199 -10.86 -6.95 33.35
CA ALA A 199 -11.34 -7.20 34.71
C ALA A 199 -11.41 -8.69 35.10
N ALA A 200 -11.53 -9.60 34.13
CA ALA A 200 -11.58 -11.03 34.38
C ALA A 200 -10.20 -11.67 34.67
N SER A 201 -9.08 -10.98 34.39
CA SER A 201 -7.74 -11.57 34.36
C SER A 201 -6.71 -10.93 35.30
N VAL A 202 -7.07 -9.87 36.05
CA VAL A 202 -6.13 -9.11 36.88
C VAL A 202 -6.68 -8.80 38.27
N SER A 203 -5.78 -8.71 39.27
CA SER A 203 -6.16 -8.33 40.64
C SER A 203 -6.59 -6.85 40.73
N PRO A 204 -7.38 -6.44 41.74
CA PRO A 204 -7.76 -5.02 41.90
C PRO A 204 -6.56 -4.06 41.98
N ALA A 205 -5.46 -4.48 42.62
CA ALA A 205 -4.24 -3.70 42.69
C ALA A 205 -3.54 -3.57 41.32
N ALA A 206 -3.55 -4.64 40.51
CA ALA A 206 -3.04 -4.61 39.14
C ALA A 206 -3.91 -3.73 38.24
N LEU A 207 -5.24 -3.79 38.37
CA LEU A 207 -6.17 -2.95 37.64
C LEU A 207 -5.92 -1.45 37.91
N ALA A 208 -5.79 -1.05 39.18
CA ALA A 208 -5.48 0.33 39.55
C ALA A 208 -4.13 0.82 38.99
N ALA A 209 -3.14 -0.08 38.90
CA ALA A 209 -1.85 0.22 38.30
C ALA A 209 -1.94 0.35 36.77
N LEU A 210 -2.76 -0.47 36.10
CA LEU A 210 -3.04 -0.36 34.67
C LEU A 210 -3.78 0.94 34.33
N GLU A 211 -4.74 1.36 35.15
CA GLU A 211 -5.41 2.66 35.01
C GLU A 211 -4.43 3.83 35.14
N ALA A 212 -3.43 3.72 36.03
CA ALA A 212 -2.38 4.72 36.14
C ALA A 212 -1.51 4.78 34.86
N VAL A 213 -1.15 3.62 34.29
CA VAL A 213 -0.43 3.52 33.01
C VAL A 213 -1.26 4.14 31.87
N TRP A 214 -2.55 3.79 31.78
CA TRP A 214 -3.46 4.34 30.77
C TRP A 214 -3.56 5.86 30.87
N GLY A 215 -3.74 6.39 32.08
CA GLY A 215 -3.80 7.84 32.34
C GLY A 215 -2.52 8.57 31.94
N LEU A 216 -1.34 7.96 32.15
CA LEU A 216 -0.07 8.51 31.68
C LEU A 216 -0.03 8.59 30.15
N ALA A 217 -0.41 7.52 29.46
CA ALA A 217 -0.42 7.48 27.99
C ALA A 217 -1.40 8.51 27.38
N GLN A 218 -2.55 8.75 28.00
CA GLN A 218 -3.49 9.81 27.58
C GLN A 218 -2.89 11.22 27.65
N CYS A 219 -1.90 11.44 28.51
CA CYS A 219 -1.26 12.75 28.67
C CYS A 219 -0.14 13.00 27.65
N LEU A 220 0.29 11.98 26.87
CA LEU A 220 1.41 12.06 25.94
C LEU A 220 1.34 13.28 25.00
N PRO A 221 0.23 13.53 24.27
CA PRO A 221 0.19 14.68 23.36
C PRO A 221 0.41 16.04 24.04
N SER A 222 -0.09 16.19 25.26
CA SER A 222 -0.01 17.44 26.01
C SER A 222 1.35 17.66 26.68
N LEU A 223 2.02 16.58 27.09
CA LEU A 223 3.23 16.64 27.91
C LEU A 223 4.52 16.38 27.13
N CYS A 224 4.44 15.87 25.90
CA CYS A 224 5.62 15.58 25.07
C CYS A 224 5.98 16.69 24.07
N ALA A 225 5.24 17.81 24.02
CA ALA A 225 5.40 18.81 22.97
C ALA A 225 6.64 19.74 23.08
N ALA A 226 7.37 19.78 24.21
CA ALA A 226 8.51 20.69 24.41
C ALA A 226 9.37 20.41 25.67
N GLU A 227 10.26 19.40 25.68
CA GLU A 227 11.05 19.00 26.89
C GLU A 227 10.16 18.96 28.16
N GLY A 228 8.93 18.47 28.00
CA GLY A 228 7.87 18.68 28.98
C GLY A 228 8.03 17.79 30.21
N PRO A 229 7.24 18.03 31.27
CA PRO A 229 7.37 17.36 32.58
C PRO A 229 6.87 15.90 32.56
N PHE A 230 6.85 15.25 31.39
CA PHE A 230 6.30 13.91 31.22
C PHE A 230 7.06 12.86 32.03
N PHE A 231 8.39 12.96 32.09
CA PHE A 231 9.22 12.08 32.90
C PHE A 231 8.88 12.19 34.39
N GLU A 232 8.81 13.41 34.92
CA GLU A 232 8.44 13.69 36.31
C GLU A 232 7.02 13.22 36.63
N ARG A 233 6.12 13.31 35.66
CA ARG A 233 4.75 12.77 35.77
C ARG A 233 4.76 11.25 35.91
N CYS A 234 5.61 10.56 35.15
CA CYS A 234 5.81 9.11 35.28
C CYS A 234 6.40 8.74 36.64
N GLU A 235 7.37 9.51 37.15
CA GLU A 235 7.94 9.31 38.50
C GLU A 235 6.89 9.49 39.60
N LYS A 236 6.05 10.54 39.52
CA LYS A 236 4.96 10.77 40.47
C LYS A 236 3.91 9.65 40.46
N ALA A 237 3.77 8.92 39.36
CA ALA A 237 2.87 7.77 39.26
C ALA A 237 3.46 6.47 39.85
N ALA A 238 4.74 6.45 40.25
CA ALA A 238 5.42 5.23 40.69
C ALA A 238 4.68 4.47 41.81
N GLY A 239 4.15 5.18 42.82
CA GLY A 239 3.38 4.57 43.91
C GLY A 239 2.10 3.89 43.44
N ARG A 240 1.41 4.47 42.45
CA ARG A 240 0.19 3.89 41.85
C ARG A 240 0.49 2.67 40.97
N MET A 241 1.73 2.56 40.48
CA MET A 241 2.19 1.47 39.63
C MET A 241 2.91 0.35 40.39
N ALA A 242 2.85 0.35 41.74
CA ALA A 242 3.58 -0.59 42.58
C ALA A 242 3.27 -2.07 42.25
N ALA A 243 2.01 -2.39 41.95
CA ALA A 243 1.60 -3.77 41.62
C ALA A 243 2.29 -4.31 40.35
N LEU A 244 2.57 -3.46 39.37
CA LEU A 244 3.28 -3.84 38.13
C LEU A 244 4.78 -4.03 38.33
N GLN A 245 5.32 -3.68 39.51
CA GLN A 245 6.73 -3.96 39.83
C GLN A 245 6.95 -5.44 40.16
N GLU A 246 5.89 -6.19 40.46
CA GLU A 246 5.95 -7.63 40.69
C GLU A 246 5.84 -8.39 39.36
N GLU A 247 6.93 -9.03 38.93
CA GLU A 247 6.99 -9.74 37.64
C GLU A 247 5.88 -10.79 37.48
N ARG A 248 5.54 -11.51 38.55
CA ARG A 248 4.43 -12.48 38.57
C ARG A 248 3.08 -11.86 38.19
N VAL A 249 2.84 -10.60 38.55
CA VAL A 249 1.58 -9.92 38.24
C VAL A 249 1.43 -9.75 36.74
N ILE A 250 2.50 -9.38 36.05
CA ILE A 250 2.52 -9.23 34.58
C ILE A 250 2.47 -10.59 33.89
N ILE A 251 3.29 -11.56 34.32
CA ILE A 251 3.38 -12.87 33.68
C ILE A 251 2.03 -13.61 33.72
N ASN A 252 1.28 -13.48 34.82
CA ASN A 252 0.00 -14.15 35.01
C ASN A 252 -1.18 -13.47 34.27
N MET A 253 -0.97 -12.30 33.65
CA MET A 253 -2.00 -11.69 32.80
C MET A 253 -2.23 -12.53 31.55
N SER A 254 -3.45 -12.44 31.00
CA SER A 254 -3.76 -12.98 29.67
C SER A 254 -2.85 -12.38 28.59
N GLU A 255 -2.65 -13.10 27.48
CA GLU A 255 -1.85 -12.62 26.35
C GLU A 255 -2.26 -11.22 25.87
N GLY A 256 -3.56 -10.98 25.62
CA GLY A 256 -4.04 -9.67 25.17
C GLY A 256 -3.75 -8.53 26.16
N ALA A 257 -3.92 -8.76 27.46
CA ALA A 257 -3.56 -7.79 28.49
C ALA A 257 -2.04 -7.47 28.51
N ARG A 258 -1.17 -8.47 28.30
CA ARG A 258 0.28 -8.25 28.17
C ARG A 258 0.61 -7.47 26.91
N GLU A 259 -0.08 -7.74 25.80
CA GLU A 259 0.11 -7.04 24.54
C GLU A 259 -0.34 -5.57 24.58
N HIS A 260 -1.49 -5.30 25.19
CA HIS A 260 -1.95 -3.93 25.45
C HIS A 260 -1.03 -3.18 26.40
N LEU A 261 -0.54 -3.85 27.46
CA LEU A 261 0.43 -3.28 28.40
C LEU A 261 1.76 -2.97 27.70
N MET A 262 2.26 -3.87 26.87
CA MET A 262 3.47 -3.68 26.05
C MET A 262 3.32 -2.44 25.16
N THR A 263 2.22 -2.37 24.40
CA THR A 263 1.93 -1.24 23.50
C THR A 263 1.91 0.08 24.27
N THR A 264 1.22 0.13 25.41
CA THR A 264 1.06 1.36 26.19
C THR A 264 2.38 1.78 26.86
N LEU A 265 3.11 0.84 27.46
CA LEU A 265 4.42 1.14 28.08
C LEU A 265 5.48 1.54 27.06
N CYS A 266 5.47 0.98 25.85
CA CYS A 266 6.36 1.41 24.76
C CYS A 266 6.10 2.87 24.36
N HIS A 267 4.85 3.30 24.28
CA HIS A 267 4.51 4.70 23.99
C HIS A 267 4.94 5.64 25.13
N ILE A 268 4.72 5.25 26.39
CA ILE A 268 5.18 6.04 27.56
C ILE A 268 6.70 6.13 27.58
N ALA A 269 7.40 5.01 27.40
CA ALA A 269 8.86 5.00 27.37
C ALA A 269 9.40 5.89 26.24
N ALA A 270 8.84 5.77 25.03
CA ALA A 270 9.18 6.64 23.91
C ALA A 270 8.92 8.12 24.22
N GLY A 271 7.80 8.44 24.88
CA GLY A 271 7.48 9.80 25.35
C GLY A 271 8.53 10.36 26.31
N CYS A 272 9.00 9.56 27.27
CA CYS A 272 10.11 9.95 28.16
C CYS A 272 11.40 10.21 27.38
N LEU A 273 11.74 9.31 26.46
CA LEU A 273 12.97 9.40 25.68
C LEU A 273 12.96 10.62 24.75
N GLY A 274 11.85 10.85 24.04
CA GLY A 274 11.69 12.00 23.15
C GLY A 274 11.62 13.35 23.86
N CYS A 275 11.42 13.36 25.18
CA CYS A 275 11.58 14.55 26.03
C CYS A 275 13.04 14.77 26.49
N GLY A 276 14.01 14.05 25.93
CA GLY A 276 15.45 14.24 26.19
C GLY A 276 16.05 13.34 27.27
N HIS A 277 15.28 12.41 27.83
CA HIS A 277 15.80 11.47 28.83
C HIS A 277 16.47 10.26 28.17
N LYS A 278 17.57 9.77 28.75
CA LYS A 278 18.29 8.60 28.20
C LYS A 278 17.58 7.27 28.44
N ARG A 279 16.79 7.18 29.52
CA ARG A 279 16.04 5.99 29.93
C ARG A 279 14.73 6.44 30.57
N PRO A 280 13.64 5.67 30.44
CA PRO A 280 12.42 5.91 31.22
C PRO A 280 12.66 5.65 32.72
N PRO A 281 11.82 6.19 33.63
CA PRO A 281 12.00 5.98 35.06
C PRO A 281 11.77 4.51 35.45
N PRO A 282 12.34 4.02 36.57
CA PRO A 282 12.27 2.60 36.94
C PRO A 282 10.85 2.03 37.04
N CYS A 283 9.87 2.87 37.41
CA CYS A 283 8.47 2.49 37.48
C CYS A 283 7.88 2.10 36.10
N ILE A 284 8.43 2.64 35.00
CA ILE A 284 8.06 2.31 33.62
C ILE A 284 9.00 1.23 33.06
N GLU A 285 10.31 1.38 33.28
CA GLU A 285 11.31 0.54 32.64
C GLU A 285 11.26 -0.92 33.09
N LYS A 286 11.08 -1.17 34.39
CA LYS A 286 11.01 -2.52 34.94
C LYS A 286 9.82 -3.32 34.39
N PRO A 287 8.56 -2.84 34.49
CA PRO A 287 7.43 -3.57 33.92
C PRO A 287 7.53 -3.70 32.40
N LEU A 288 8.07 -2.70 31.70
CA LEU A 288 8.29 -2.78 30.25
C LEU A 288 9.24 -3.93 29.88
N ARG A 289 10.35 -4.10 30.61
CA ARG A 289 11.28 -5.22 30.38
C ARG A 289 10.65 -6.57 30.66
N VAL A 290 9.82 -6.67 31.70
CA VAL A 290 9.12 -7.92 32.04
C VAL A 290 8.12 -8.28 30.94
N VAL A 291 7.27 -7.34 30.54
CA VAL A 291 6.25 -7.60 29.52
C VAL A 291 6.88 -7.91 28.17
N ALA A 292 7.93 -7.18 27.78
CA ALA A 292 8.71 -7.43 26.57
C ALA A 292 9.27 -8.86 26.50
N ARG A 293 9.87 -9.35 27.60
CA ARG A 293 10.32 -10.75 27.69
C ARG A 293 9.16 -11.73 27.57
N SER A 294 8.02 -11.42 28.19
CA SER A 294 6.84 -12.31 28.19
C SER A 294 6.18 -12.45 26.81
N VAL A 295 6.18 -11.38 25.99
CA VAL A 295 5.63 -11.38 24.63
C VAL A 295 6.69 -11.75 23.57
N GLY A 296 7.95 -11.87 23.97
CA GLY A 296 9.05 -12.29 23.09
C GLY A 296 9.46 -11.22 22.05
N ARG A 297 9.32 -9.93 22.39
CA ARG A 297 9.73 -8.79 21.53
C ARG A 297 10.54 -7.76 22.33
N PRO A 298 11.47 -7.00 21.72
CA PRO A 298 12.26 -6.01 22.45
C PRO A 298 11.40 -4.87 23.02
N PRO A 299 11.79 -4.27 24.16
CA PRO A 299 11.05 -3.19 24.86
C PRO A 299 11.17 -1.83 24.16
N ARG A 300 10.78 -1.74 22.89
CA ARG A 300 10.90 -0.52 22.08
C ARG A 300 9.70 -0.37 21.17
N LEU A 301 9.35 0.88 20.92
CA LEU A 301 8.32 1.27 19.99
C LEU A 301 8.75 0.95 18.55
N ASP A 302 8.04 0.02 17.90
CA ASP A 302 8.17 -0.28 16.46
C ASP A 302 6.78 -0.27 15.80
N PHE A 303 6.67 -0.68 14.53
CA PHE A 303 5.44 -0.65 13.74
C PHE A 303 4.31 -1.47 14.36
N THR A 304 4.65 -2.59 15.00
CA THR A 304 3.70 -3.43 15.74
C THR A 304 2.96 -2.63 16.80
N GLU A 305 3.69 -1.98 17.70
CA GLU A 305 3.08 -1.16 18.76
C GLU A 305 2.52 0.15 18.19
N LEU A 306 3.13 0.77 17.18
CA LEU A 306 2.68 2.06 16.62
C LEU A 306 1.39 1.98 15.80
N VAL A 307 1.13 0.84 15.17
CA VAL A 307 0.04 0.66 14.20
C VAL A 307 -0.76 -0.59 14.49
N LEU A 308 -0.11 -1.77 14.50
CA LEU A 308 -0.84 -3.05 14.49
C LEU A 308 -1.63 -3.29 15.79
N ALA A 309 -1.09 -2.88 16.95
CA ALA A 309 -1.77 -2.93 18.25
C ALA A 309 -2.37 -1.59 18.69
N ASN A 310 -2.09 -0.49 18.00
CA ASN A 310 -2.55 0.85 18.39
C ASN A 310 -3.78 1.28 17.60
N TRP A 311 -4.86 0.52 17.75
CA TRP A 311 -6.13 0.80 17.09
C TRP A 311 -7.32 0.54 18.01
N ASP A 312 -8.40 1.25 17.78
CA ASP A 312 -9.72 1.01 18.36
C ASP A 312 -10.80 1.08 17.25
N ALA A 313 -11.95 0.45 17.50
CA ALA A 313 -13.14 0.51 16.68
C ALA A 313 -14.27 1.17 17.47
N THR A 314 -14.18 2.49 17.67
CA THR A 314 -15.31 3.26 18.17
C THR A 314 -16.28 3.56 17.03
N CYS A 315 -17.53 3.13 17.18
CA CYS A 315 -18.63 3.65 16.37
C CYS A 315 -18.88 5.09 16.84
N ILE A 316 -18.37 6.10 16.14
CA ILE A 316 -18.76 7.48 16.43
C ILE A 316 -20.23 7.64 16.04
N ASN A 317 -21.10 7.92 17.02
CA ASN A 317 -22.45 8.38 16.76
C ASN A 317 -22.36 9.64 15.87
N ALA A 318 -23.09 9.65 14.75
CA ALA A 318 -23.13 10.73 13.75
C ALA A 318 -23.46 12.14 14.31
N ALA A 319 -23.76 12.28 15.60
CA ALA A 319 -24.09 13.52 16.30
C ALA A 319 -22.87 14.40 16.66
N GLU A 320 -21.64 13.89 16.62
CA GLU A 320 -20.43 14.65 17.05
C GLU A 320 -19.53 15.11 15.89
N ARG A 321 -20.06 15.26 14.67
CA ARG A 321 -19.31 15.97 13.62
C ARG A 321 -19.18 17.45 13.99
N PRO A 322 -17.98 18.06 13.99
CA PRO A 322 -17.88 19.52 13.96
C PRO A 322 -18.58 19.99 12.69
N HIS A 323 -19.57 20.87 12.84
CA HIS A 323 -20.21 21.53 11.71
C HIS A 323 -19.14 22.10 10.78
N ARG A 324 -19.15 21.65 9.51
CA ARG A 324 -18.51 22.40 8.42
C ARG A 324 -19.26 23.72 8.31
N THR A 325 -18.75 24.76 8.97
CA THR A 325 -19.19 26.12 8.70
C THR A 325 -18.56 26.59 7.40
N ASN A 326 -19.43 27.06 6.50
CA ASN A 326 -19.20 27.83 5.28
C ASN A 326 -18.93 26.98 4.03
N GLY A 327 -19.74 26.99 2.99
CA GLY A 327 -20.98 27.71 2.74
C GLY A 327 -21.33 27.49 1.27
N GLU A 328 -22.41 26.75 1.02
CA GLU A 328 -23.14 26.74 -0.25
C GLU A 328 -24.53 26.19 0.08
N ALA A 329 -25.53 27.04 -0.07
CA ALA A 329 -26.91 26.70 0.16
C ALA A 329 -27.37 25.81 -1.00
N ASP A 330 -27.66 24.54 -0.72
CA ASP A 330 -28.39 23.70 -1.67
C ASP A 330 -29.84 23.58 -1.21
N GLN A 331 -30.74 23.99 -2.10
CA GLN A 331 -32.17 24.04 -1.88
C GLN A 331 -32.76 22.63 -2.05
N GLY A 332 -33.68 22.30 -1.16
CA GLY A 332 -34.14 20.94 -0.92
C GLY A 332 -34.68 20.16 -2.11
N GLN A 333 -34.51 18.83 -2.02
CA GLN A 333 -35.48 17.86 -2.53
C GLN A 333 -35.67 16.72 -1.53
N GLY A 334 -36.94 16.57 -1.11
CA GLY A 334 -37.64 15.36 -0.67
C GLY A 334 -36.87 14.26 0.06
N ALA A 335 -37.09 14.19 1.37
CA ALA A 335 -36.87 12.97 2.15
C ALA A 335 -37.79 11.85 1.64
N ASN A 336 -37.24 10.86 0.94
CA ASN A 336 -37.87 9.57 0.78
C ASN A 336 -37.51 8.71 2.00
N SER A 337 -38.54 8.40 2.79
CA SER A 337 -38.53 7.36 3.81
C SER A 337 -38.26 5.99 3.15
N GLY A 338 -37.01 5.54 3.18
CA GLY A 338 -36.61 4.27 2.56
C GLY A 338 -35.19 3.77 2.88
N ASP A 339 -34.34 4.53 3.55
CA ASP A 339 -32.97 4.08 3.88
C ASP A 339 -32.93 3.36 5.23
N LEU A 340 -33.32 2.09 5.20
CA LEU A 340 -32.97 1.11 6.22
C LEU A 340 -31.44 0.96 6.25
N ALA A 341 -30.82 1.54 7.27
CA ALA A 341 -29.54 1.15 7.86
C ALA A 341 -28.42 0.79 6.86
N ALA A 342 -27.84 1.80 6.20
CA ALA A 342 -26.43 1.69 5.83
C ALA A 342 -25.62 1.55 7.12
N LEU A 343 -25.28 0.32 7.49
CA LEU A 343 -24.31 0.03 8.56
C LEU A 343 -23.01 0.76 8.20
N GLU A 344 -22.76 1.92 8.80
CA GLU A 344 -21.51 2.65 8.64
C GLU A 344 -20.35 1.70 9.01
N GLN A 345 -19.37 1.56 8.11
CA GLN A 345 -18.19 0.75 8.41
C GLN A 345 -17.49 1.31 9.66
N PRO A 346 -17.03 0.45 10.58
CA PRO A 346 -16.35 0.91 11.79
C PRO A 346 -15.16 1.78 11.40
N GLN A 347 -15.13 3.02 11.88
CA GLN A 347 -13.97 3.89 11.70
C GLN A 347 -12.87 3.42 12.64
N LEU A 348 -11.74 3.01 12.06
CA LEU A 348 -10.58 2.58 12.82
C LEU A 348 -9.74 3.80 13.18
N HIS A 349 -9.46 3.98 14.46
CA HIS A 349 -8.71 5.12 14.97
C HIS A 349 -7.47 4.67 15.73
N SER A 350 -6.40 5.48 15.69
CA SER A 350 -5.25 5.26 16.57
C SER A 350 -5.50 5.82 17.96
N VAL A 351 -5.12 5.04 18.97
CA VAL A 351 -5.38 5.36 20.38
C VAL A 351 -4.32 6.31 20.91
N TRP A 352 -3.06 5.88 20.87
CA TRP A 352 -1.92 6.65 21.34
C TRP A 352 -1.32 7.53 20.24
N ARG A 353 -1.03 8.78 20.60
CA ARG A 353 -0.49 9.84 19.74
C ARG A 353 0.55 10.64 20.53
N PHE A 354 1.57 11.17 19.85
CA PHE A 354 2.58 12.04 20.46
C PHE A 354 2.36 13.52 20.17
N LEU A 355 1.90 13.85 18.98
CA LEU A 355 1.71 15.24 18.53
C LEU A 355 0.25 15.64 18.56
N ALA A 356 -0.67 14.67 18.48
CA ALA A 356 -2.11 14.88 18.25
C ALA A 356 -2.38 15.87 17.10
N SER A 357 -1.53 15.79 16.05
CA SER A 357 -1.73 16.58 14.84
C SER A 357 -2.58 15.80 13.84
N PRO A 358 -3.33 16.50 12.96
CA PRO A 358 -4.07 15.86 11.87
C PRO A 358 -3.18 15.02 10.93
N ASP A 359 -1.89 15.35 10.84
CA ASP A 359 -0.93 14.64 10.00
C ASP A 359 -0.43 13.34 10.62
N GLU A 360 -0.23 13.31 11.95
CA GLU A 360 0.08 12.08 12.67
C GLU A 360 -1.12 11.13 12.57
N GLU A 361 -2.32 11.62 12.86
CA GLU A 361 -3.55 10.81 12.82
C GLU A 361 -3.80 10.21 11.43
N TRP A 362 -3.66 11.03 10.40
CA TRP A 362 -3.79 10.56 9.03
C TRP A 362 -2.72 9.54 8.64
N TYR A 363 -1.46 9.77 8.99
CA TYR A 363 -0.38 8.83 8.70
C TYR A 363 -0.67 7.46 9.33
N ARG A 364 -1.17 7.45 10.57
CA ARG A 364 -1.55 6.22 11.25
C ARG A 364 -2.77 5.56 10.61
N ALA A 365 -3.82 6.33 10.32
CA ALA A 365 -5.07 5.82 9.75
C ALA A 365 -4.86 5.07 8.43
N ILE A 366 -4.02 5.60 7.52
CA ILE A 366 -3.69 4.91 6.26
C ILE A 366 -3.08 3.54 6.52
N HIS A 367 -2.16 3.45 7.49
CA HIS A 367 -1.50 2.19 7.80
C HIS A 367 -2.43 1.24 8.54
N VAL A 368 -3.27 1.71 9.45
CA VAL A 368 -4.27 0.87 10.13
C VAL A 368 -5.24 0.27 9.12
N VAL A 369 -5.82 1.08 8.22
CA VAL A 369 -6.74 0.62 7.17
C VAL A 369 -6.03 -0.37 6.23
N MET A 370 -4.81 -0.07 5.79
CA MET A 370 -4.04 -0.97 4.94
C MET A 370 -3.84 -2.35 5.58
N HIS A 371 -3.53 -2.41 6.88
CA HIS A 371 -3.28 -3.67 7.58
C HIS A 371 -4.58 -4.39 7.97
N HIS A 372 -5.67 -3.66 8.20
CA HIS A 372 -7.00 -4.24 8.36
C HIS A 372 -7.43 -4.99 7.09
N GLU A 373 -7.29 -4.33 5.95
CA GLU A 373 -7.65 -4.88 4.63
C GLU A 373 -6.66 -5.95 4.14
N ALA A 374 -5.50 -6.12 4.79
CA ALA A 374 -4.48 -7.09 4.39
C ALA A 374 -4.91 -8.56 4.54
N ARG A 375 -6.07 -8.84 5.16
CA ARG A 375 -6.64 -10.19 5.24
C ARG A 375 -6.78 -10.84 3.86
N ASP A 376 -7.18 -10.06 2.85
CA ASP A 376 -7.39 -10.56 1.49
C ASP A 376 -6.07 -10.95 0.82
N VAL A 377 -4.99 -10.21 1.13
CA VAL A 377 -3.63 -10.50 0.67
C VAL A 377 -3.11 -11.77 1.33
N VAL A 378 -3.23 -11.88 2.66
CA VAL A 378 -2.79 -13.06 3.39
C VAL A 378 -3.51 -14.30 2.88
N SER A 379 -4.84 -14.22 2.69
CA SER A 379 -5.63 -15.29 2.11
C SER A 379 -5.18 -15.65 0.70
N ALA A 380 -4.97 -14.67 -0.18
CA ALA A 380 -4.47 -14.90 -1.53
C ALA A 380 -3.09 -15.59 -1.53
N ILE A 381 -2.16 -15.16 -0.66
CA ILE A 381 -0.83 -15.78 -0.53
C ILE A 381 -0.96 -17.24 -0.09
N ARG A 382 -1.79 -17.53 0.91
CA ARG A 382 -1.98 -18.90 1.42
C ARG A 382 -2.63 -19.83 0.40
N VAL A 383 -3.73 -19.38 -0.23
CA VAL A 383 -4.41 -20.14 -1.28
C VAL A 383 -3.46 -20.37 -2.45
N GLY A 384 -2.69 -19.35 -2.85
CA GLY A 384 -1.68 -19.48 -3.89
C GLY A 384 -0.59 -20.49 -3.50
N HIS A 385 -0.15 -20.49 -2.25
CA HIS A 385 0.84 -21.44 -1.75
C HIS A 385 0.34 -22.88 -1.79
N VAL A 386 -0.89 -23.14 -1.35
CA VAL A 386 -1.53 -24.46 -1.45
C VAL A 386 -1.69 -24.87 -2.91
N ALA A 387 -2.20 -23.97 -3.77
CA ALA A 387 -2.35 -24.23 -5.19
C ALA A 387 -1.02 -24.56 -5.90
N MET A 388 0.08 -23.92 -5.49
CA MET A 388 1.42 -24.25 -5.98
C MET A 388 1.88 -25.65 -5.58
N LEU A 389 1.56 -26.11 -4.37
CA LEU A 389 1.86 -27.46 -3.90
C LEU A 389 1.03 -28.51 -4.65
N ASP A 390 -0.24 -28.20 -4.90
CA ASP A 390 -1.18 -29.07 -5.63
C ASP A 390 -1.00 -29.03 -7.16
N GLN A 391 -0.06 -28.21 -7.66
CA GLN A 391 0.15 -27.96 -9.11
C GLN A 391 -1.12 -27.48 -9.83
N ASN A 392 -1.93 -26.69 -9.14
CA ASN A 392 -3.18 -26.12 -9.66
C ASN A 392 -2.94 -24.74 -10.26
N ASP A 393 -2.68 -24.70 -11.57
CA ASP A 393 -2.39 -23.46 -12.31
C ASP A 393 -3.52 -22.42 -12.17
N ALA A 394 -4.78 -22.82 -12.26
CA ALA A 394 -5.92 -21.91 -12.11
C ALA A 394 -6.00 -21.30 -10.71
N GLY A 395 -5.72 -22.09 -9.68
CA GLY A 395 -5.65 -21.62 -8.29
C GLY A 395 -4.52 -20.62 -8.05
N VAL A 396 -3.36 -20.83 -8.68
CA VAL A 396 -2.23 -19.88 -8.63
C VAL A 396 -2.57 -18.59 -9.37
N THR A 397 -3.13 -18.68 -10.57
CA THR A 397 -3.59 -17.52 -11.36
C THR A 397 -4.58 -16.68 -10.58
N GLY A 398 -5.65 -17.27 -10.05
CA GLY A 398 -6.66 -16.53 -9.28
C GLY A 398 -6.10 -15.90 -7.99
N SER A 399 -5.08 -16.51 -7.39
CA SER A 399 -4.38 -15.94 -6.22
C SER A 399 -3.54 -14.71 -6.60
N LEU A 400 -2.82 -14.77 -7.73
CA LEU A 400 -2.05 -13.64 -8.26
C LEU A 400 -2.93 -12.47 -8.69
N GLU A 401 -4.09 -12.75 -9.27
CA GLU A 401 -5.08 -11.72 -9.64
C GLU A 401 -5.65 -11.02 -8.41
N LYS A 402 -6.03 -11.77 -7.37
CA LYS A 402 -6.49 -11.18 -6.09
C LYS A 402 -5.42 -10.30 -5.45
N LEU A 403 -4.17 -10.78 -5.42
CA LEU A 403 -3.03 -9.99 -4.92
C LEU A 403 -2.85 -8.69 -5.74
N SER A 404 -2.92 -8.79 -7.07
CA SER A 404 -2.79 -7.64 -7.97
C SER A 404 -3.89 -6.60 -7.75
N MET A 405 -5.12 -7.07 -7.62
CA MET A 405 -6.29 -6.23 -7.39
C MET A 405 -6.17 -5.48 -6.06
N TRP A 406 -5.76 -6.17 -4.99
CA TRP A 406 -5.55 -5.54 -3.69
C TRP A 406 -4.43 -4.48 -3.73
N LEU A 407 -3.29 -4.80 -4.35
CA LEU A 407 -2.17 -3.86 -4.49
C LEU A 407 -2.58 -2.60 -5.24
N ASN A 408 -3.36 -2.74 -6.32
CA ASN A 408 -3.89 -1.60 -7.07
C ASN A 408 -4.90 -0.79 -6.25
N LYS A 409 -5.84 -1.45 -5.56
CA LYS A 409 -6.80 -0.79 -4.64
C LYS A 409 -6.07 0.06 -3.61
N PHE A 410 -4.98 -0.46 -3.03
CA PHE A 410 -4.17 0.31 -2.10
C PHE A 410 -3.48 1.51 -2.78
N CYS A 411 -2.91 1.33 -3.97
CA CYS A 411 -2.32 2.46 -4.71
C CYS A 411 -3.34 3.55 -5.00
N ASP A 412 -4.55 3.19 -5.40
CA ASP A 412 -5.61 4.15 -5.71
C ASP A 412 -6.11 4.86 -4.43
N TYR A 413 -6.26 4.11 -3.33
CA TYR A 413 -6.54 4.67 -2.01
C TYR A 413 -5.46 5.65 -1.56
N PHE A 414 -4.18 5.27 -1.69
CA PHE A 414 -3.04 6.09 -1.36
C PHE A 414 -3.03 7.38 -2.20
N ASP A 415 -3.14 7.27 -3.52
CA ASP A 415 -3.10 8.41 -4.43
C ASP A 415 -4.26 9.39 -4.12
N GLY A 416 -5.48 8.89 -3.89
CA GLY A 416 -6.63 9.70 -3.49
C GLY A 416 -6.44 10.46 -2.17
N HIS A 417 -5.82 9.82 -1.17
CA HIS A 417 -5.60 10.44 0.15
C HIS A 417 -4.38 11.37 0.19
N PHE A 418 -3.35 11.09 -0.60
CA PHE A 418 -2.12 11.89 -0.65
C PHE A 418 -2.24 13.13 -1.54
N GLU A 419 -3.04 13.07 -2.60
CA GLU A 419 -3.23 14.22 -3.49
C GLU A 419 -4.06 15.34 -2.88
N ALA A 420 -4.88 15.04 -1.88
CA ALA A 420 -5.71 16.00 -1.18
C ALA A 420 -4.96 16.91 -0.17
N LYS A 421 -3.65 16.66 0.09
CA LYS A 421 -2.87 17.36 1.13
C LYS A 421 -1.61 18.08 0.60
N ASP A 422 -1.24 19.22 1.21
CA ASP A 422 0.05 19.92 0.97
C ASP A 422 1.22 19.15 1.61
N SER A 423 2.22 18.80 0.79
CA SER A 423 3.40 17.99 1.12
C SER A 423 4.33 18.55 2.21
N ARG A 424 4.17 19.82 2.60
CA ARG A 424 5.04 20.46 3.61
C ARG A 424 4.70 20.04 5.03
N THR A 425 3.47 19.62 5.29
CA THR A 425 2.99 19.28 6.64
C THR A 425 3.55 17.96 7.15
N GLU A 426 3.73 16.99 6.25
CA GLU A 426 4.22 15.65 6.58
C GLU A 426 5.69 15.64 7.01
N SER A 427 6.55 16.40 6.32
CA SER A 427 7.96 16.53 6.71
C SER A 427 8.14 17.19 8.08
N VAL A 428 7.27 18.15 8.42
CA VAL A 428 7.25 18.77 9.75
C VAL A 428 6.77 17.77 10.80
N MET A 429 5.72 17.00 10.49
CA MET A 429 5.20 15.96 11.37
C MET A 429 6.26 14.93 11.69
N ILE A 430 6.96 14.36 10.68
CA ILE A 430 7.96 13.32 10.94
C ILE A 430 9.14 13.87 11.73
N ARG A 431 9.55 15.13 11.49
CA ARG A 431 10.61 15.80 12.25
C ARG A 431 10.24 16.00 13.71
N ARG A 432 8.95 16.20 14.00
CA ARG A 432 8.45 16.29 15.38
C ARG A 432 8.25 14.92 16.02
N LEU A 433 8.00 13.87 15.23
CA LEU A 433 7.92 12.49 15.72
C LEU A 433 9.28 11.84 15.98
N GLU A 434 10.31 12.27 15.26
CA GLU A 434 11.65 11.68 15.27
C GLU A 434 12.22 11.42 16.68
N PRO A 435 12.15 12.34 17.66
CA PRO A 435 12.63 12.09 19.01
C PRO A 435 11.97 10.87 19.70
N PHE A 436 10.73 10.53 19.34
CA PHE A 436 10.01 9.39 19.92
C PHE A 436 10.28 8.07 19.20
N LEU A 437 10.74 8.12 17.94
CA LEU A 437 11.00 6.93 17.10
C LEU A 437 12.47 6.48 17.15
N SER A 438 13.40 7.43 17.24
CA SER A 438 14.83 7.18 17.09
C SER A 438 15.52 6.67 18.36
N HIS A 439 14.89 6.82 19.54
CA HIS A 439 15.56 6.62 20.83
C HIS A 439 15.32 5.19 21.37
N GLY A 440 16.39 4.51 21.80
CA GLY A 440 16.29 3.23 22.53
C GLY A 440 17.06 2.03 21.96
N SER A 441 17.99 2.24 21.02
CA SER A 441 18.98 1.24 20.62
C SER A 441 20.37 1.66 21.12
N MET A 442 21.32 0.72 21.16
CA MET A 442 22.75 1.01 21.39
C MET A 442 23.34 1.95 20.31
N TYR A 443 22.55 2.25 19.27
CA TYR A 443 22.80 3.17 18.18
C TYR A 443 21.54 4.05 17.96
N ASP A 444 21.67 5.37 18.06
CA ASP A 444 20.62 6.31 17.65
C ASP A 444 20.33 6.11 16.15
N PHE A 445 19.06 5.95 15.76
CA PHE A 445 18.72 5.82 14.34
C PHE A 445 19.09 7.10 13.61
N SER A 446 19.91 6.97 12.57
CA SER A 446 20.10 8.05 11.63
C SER A 446 18.79 8.36 10.91
N TRP A 447 18.67 9.59 10.40
CA TRP A 447 17.55 9.99 9.55
C TRP A 447 17.37 9.08 8.32
N GLU A 448 18.46 8.50 7.82
CA GLU A 448 18.45 7.56 6.70
C GLU A 448 17.90 6.18 7.10
N GLU A 449 18.25 5.68 8.29
CA GLU A 449 17.67 4.45 8.85
C GLU A 449 16.18 4.62 9.14
N THR A 450 15.76 5.79 9.63
CA THR A 450 14.33 6.10 9.82
C THR A 450 13.59 6.14 8.48
N ALA A 451 14.20 6.70 7.44
CA ALA A 451 13.65 6.65 6.08
C ALA A 451 13.54 5.21 5.55
N CYS A 452 14.53 4.35 5.83
CA CYS A 452 14.47 2.92 5.51
C CYS A 452 13.36 2.20 6.27
N TRP A 453 13.19 2.49 7.56
CA TRP A 453 12.12 1.94 8.39
C TRP A 453 10.74 2.34 7.84
N VAL A 454 10.56 3.62 7.49
CA VAL A 454 9.35 4.10 6.82
C VAL A 454 9.19 3.44 5.47
N TYR A 455 10.22 3.26 4.66
CA TYR A 455 10.12 2.54 3.38
C TYR A 455 9.61 1.11 3.58
N CYS A 456 10.13 0.41 4.58
CA CYS A 456 9.89 -1.02 4.84
C CYS A 456 8.59 -1.35 5.60
N ASN A 457 7.86 -0.37 6.16
CA ASN A 457 6.79 -0.58 7.14
C ASN A 457 7.29 -1.20 8.46
N GLY A 458 8.50 -0.90 8.91
CA GLY A 458 9.08 -1.45 10.14
C GLY A 458 8.87 -2.96 10.28
N SER A 459 8.34 -3.42 11.42
CA SER A 459 7.97 -4.81 11.70
C SER A 459 6.65 -5.30 11.10
N SER A 460 6.10 -4.65 10.07
CA SER A 460 4.99 -5.27 9.34
C SER A 460 5.45 -6.45 8.49
N VAL A 461 4.71 -7.56 8.56
CA VAL A 461 4.92 -8.73 7.69
C VAL A 461 4.39 -8.53 6.26
N LEU A 462 3.55 -7.52 6.03
CA LEU A 462 2.81 -7.34 4.79
C LEU A 462 3.72 -7.27 3.54
N ALA A 463 4.65 -6.32 3.52
CA ALA A 463 5.54 -6.16 2.37
C ALA A 463 6.50 -7.36 2.21
N PRO A 464 7.19 -7.84 3.27
CA PRO A 464 8.00 -9.04 3.19
C PRO A 464 7.24 -10.26 2.65
N ALA A 465 5.98 -10.48 3.07
CA ALA A 465 5.19 -11.61 2.63
C ALA A 465 4.83 -11.54 1.13
N ILE A 466 4.46 -10.37 0.62
CA ILE A 466 4.17 -10.17 -0.82
C ILE A 466 5.44 -10.44 -1.64
N HIS A 467 6.58 -9.91 -1.19
CA HIS A 467 7.87 -10.12 -1.84
C HIS A 467 8.30 -11.60 -1.83
N ALA A 468 8.14 -12.29 -0.69
CA ALA A 468 8.44 -13.71 -0.54
C ALA A 468 7.56 -14.57 -1.46
N PHE A 469 6.24 -14.35 -1.43
CA PHE A 469 5.28 -15.07 -2.28
C PHE A 469 5.58 -14.90 -3.76
N LEU A 470 5.84 -13.67 -4.22
CA LEU A 470 6.19 -13.39 -5.61
C LEU A 470 7.60 -13.84 -5.98
N GLY A 471 8.46 -14.19 -5.01
CA GLY A 471 9.85 -14.57 -5.27
C GLY A 471 10.71 -13.42 -5.77
N ILE A 472 10.42 -12.19 -5.33
CA ILE A 472 11.12 -10.96 -5.71
C ILE A 472 11.75 -10.35 -4.46
N LYS A 473 13.08 -10.15 -4.48
CA LYS A 473 13.78 -9.48 -3.39
C LYS A 473 13.33 -8.02 -3.27
N GLN A 474 13.00 -7.58 -2.05
CA GLN A 474 12.58 -6.20 -1.77
C GLN A 474 13.69 -5.17 -2.03
N SER A 475 14.96 -5.57 -1.87
CA SER A 475 16.13 -4.78 -2.23
C SER A 475 17.11 -5.66 -3.02
N PRO A 476 16.96 -5.76 -4.37
CA PRO A 476 17.86 -6.55 -5.20
C PRO A 476 19.24 -5.87 -5.22
N GLY A 477 20.23 -6.46 -4.56
CA GLY A 477 21.62 -6.01 -4.70
C GLY A 477 22.14 -6.28 -6.12
N SER A 478 23.06 -5.43 -6.58
CA SER A 478 24.00 -5.82 -7.63
C SER A 478 24.78 -7.04 -7.12
N GLY A 479 24.77 -8.12 -7.89
CA GLY A 479 25.72 -9.20 -7.66
C GLY A 479 27.13 -8.67 -7.87
N GLU A 480 28.04 -9.01 -6.96
CA GLU A 480 29.50 -8.93 -7.05
C GLU A 480 30.05 -8.24 -8.31
N SER A 481 30.25 -6.93 -8.25
CA SER A 481 31.18 -6.22 -9.13
C SER A 481 32.00 -5.26 -8.29
N GLY A 482 33.29 -5.56 -8.12
CA GLY A 482 34.22 -4.89 -7.22
C GLY A 482 34.66 -3.47 -7.65
N SER A 483 33.72 -2.56 -7.87
CA SER A 483 34.00 -1.11 -7.87
C SER A 483 33.45 -0.48 -6.59
N GLU A 484 33.94 0.72 -6.25
CA GLU A 484 33.44 1.51 -5.10
C GLU A 484 31.91 1.49 -5.03
N SER A 485 31.37 1.16 -3.85
CA SER A 485 29.93 1.01 -3.65
C SER A 485 29.23 2.31 -4.03
N THR A 486 28.34 2.27 -5.02
CA THR A 486 27.51 3.44 -5.35
C THR A 486 26.62 3.80 -4.14
N GLU A 487 26.19 5.06 -4.03
CA GLU A 487 25.28 5.50 -2.96
C GLU A 487 23.98 4.66 -2.93
N GLY A 488 23.50 4.23 -4.11
CA GLY A 488 22.37 3.31 -4.23
C GLY A 488 22.63 1.91 -3.68
N GLU A 489 23.84 1.36 -3.84
CA GLU A 489 24.21 0.06 -3.26
C GLU A 489 24.28 0.10 -1.74
N ARG A 490 24.80 1.19 -1.17
CA ARG A 490 24.80 1.41 0.28
C ARG A 490 23.38 1.49 0.83
N LEU A 491 22.50 2.26 0.20
CA LEU A 491 21.09 2.32 0.59
C LEU A 491 20.41 0.95 0.45
N ALA A 492 20.68 0.22 -0.63
CA ALA A 492 20.13 -1.12 -0.83
C ALA A 492 20.58 -2.10 0.28
N GLN A 493 21.84 -2.03 0.72
CA GLN A 493 22.35 -2.77 1.87
C GLN A 493 21.65 -2.34 3.17
N LEU A 494 21.47 -1.03 3.38
CA LEU A 494 20.79 -0.50 4.56
C LEU A 494 19.34 -0.96 4.64
N VAL A 495 18.60 -0.98 3.53
CA VAL A 495 17.25 -1.52 3.45
C VAL A 495 17.22 -3.00 3.82
N ARG A 496 18.18 -3.81 3.34
CA ARG A 496 18.28 -5.24 3.72
C ARG A 496 18.54 -5.41 5.21
N ARG A 497 19.52 -4.69 5.74
CA ARG A 497 19.83 -4.68 7.18
C ARG A 497 18.62 -4.26 8.00
N THR A 498 17.91 -3.21 7.59
CA THR A 498 16.69 -2.75 8.26
C THR A 498 15.64 -3.86 8.27
N LEU A 499 15.39 -4.52 7.14
CA LEU A 499 14.43 -5.64 7.06
C LEU A 499 14.81 -6.82 7.96
N GLU A 500 16.10 -7.09 8.16
CA GLU A 500 16.58 -8.13 9.08
C GLU A 500 16.42 -7.71 10.54
N GLU A 501 16.79 -6.47 10.87
CA GLU A 501 16.72 -5.92 12.23
C GLU A 501 15.28 -5.78 12.73
N VAL A 502 14.34 -5.38 11.88
CA VAL A 502 12.92 -5.20 12.27
C VAL A 502 12.18 -6.53 12.48
N ARG A 503 12.71 -7.66 12.00
CA ARG A 503 12.07 -8.99 12.16
C ARG A 503 11.85 -9.34 13.62
N VAL A 504 12.78 -9.03 14.52
CA VAL A 504 12.64 -9.38 15.96
C VAL A 504 11.47 -8.65 16.64
N TYR A 505 11.00 -7.55 16.05
CA TYR A 505 9.85 -6.77 16.52
C TYR A 505 8.53 -7.24 15.91
N MET A 506 8.54 -8.21 14.99
CA MET A 506 7.32 -8.81 14.46
C MET A 506 6.68 -9.73 15.53
N PRO A 507 5.34 -9.78 15.61
CA PRO A 507 4.64 -10.83 16.33
C PRO A 507 5.11 -12.22 15.91
N ARG A 508 5.09 -13.17 16.84
CA ARG A 508 5.63 -14.52 16.59
C ARG A 508 4.91 -15.22 15.44
N SER A 509 3.59 -15.23 15.44
CA SER A 509 2.74 -15.79 14.37
C SER A 509 3.03 -15.15 13.01
N HIS A 510 3.27 -13.83 12.96
CA HIS A 510 3.63 -13.12 11.73
C HIS A 510 5.01 -13.58 11.21
N ARG A 511 5.99 -13.78 12.09
CA ARG A 511 7.30 -14.35 11.72
C ARG A 511 7.18 -15.77 11.21
N GLU A 512 6.47 -16.63 11.93
CA GLU A 512 6.26 -18.04 11.53
C GLU A 512 5.54 -18.12 10.18
N PHE A 513 4.56 -17.25 9.94
CA PHE A 513 3.92 -17.11 8.63
C PHE A 513 4.93 -16.72 7.54
N LEU A 514 5.74 -15.69 7.76
CA LEU A 514 6.76 -15.26 6.80
C LEU A 514 7.78 -16.37 6.51
N GLU A 515 8.30 -17.02 7.55
CA GLU A 515 9.24 -18.15 7.43
C GLU A 515 8.63 -19.31 6.64
N SER A 516 7.33 -19.55 6.77
CA SER A 516 6.64 -20.61 6.02
C SER A 516 6.62 -20.38 4.51
N ILE A 517 6.52 -19.12 4.07
CA ILE A 517 6.46 -18.73 2.64
C ILE A 517 7.82 -18.34 2.06
N GLU A 518 8.83 -18.09 2.89
CA GLU A 518 10.23 -17.86 2.46
C GLU A 518 10.99 -19.16 2.13
N LYS A 519 10.40 -20.33 2.39
CA LYS A 519 11.04 -21.63 2.12
C LYS A 519 11.49 -21.75 0.65
N PRO A 520 12.69 -22.28 0.37
CA PRO A 520 13.14 -22.48 -1.00
C PRO A 520 12.16 -23.34 -1.81
N GLY A 521 11.83 -22.90 -3.03
CA GLY A 521 11.03 -23.68 -3.98
C GLY A 521 9.54 -23.39 -3.97
N VAL A 522 9.04 -22.55 -3.05
CA VAL A 522 7.61 -22.30 -2.85
C VAL A 522 7.10 -20.94 -3.35
N SER A 523 7.94 -20.17 -4.04
CA SER A 523 7.54 -18.87 -4.60
C SER A 523 6.79 -19.02 -5.93
N ALA A 524 5.86 -18.10 -6.21
CA ALA A 524 5.14 -18.01 -7.48
C ALA A 524 6.11 -17.90 -8.67
N ARG A 525 7.23 -17.20 -8.49
CA ARG A 525 8.31 -17.17 -9.47
C ARG A 525 8.82 -18.57 -9.77
N GLN A 526 9.30 -19.30 -8.77
CA GLN A 526 9.85 -20.65 -8.98
C GLN A 526 8.81 -21.61 -9.56
N TYR A 527 7.54 -21.46 -9.16
CA TYR A 527 6.43 -22.20 -9.74
C TYR A 527 6.29 -21.92 -11.25
N CYS A 528 6.19 -20.65 -11.65
CA CYS A 528 6.17 -20.23 -13.06
C CYS A 528 7.38 -20.77 -13.84
N PHE A 529 8.59 -20.65 -13.28
CA PHE A 529 9.81 -21.18 -13.90
C PHE A 529 9.75 -22.69 -14.14
N ARG A 530 9.27 -23.47 -13.17
CA ARG A 530 9.10 -24.92 -13.33
C ARG A 530 8.02 -25.25 -14.34
N ARG A 531 6.89 -24.53 -14.32
CA ARG A 531 5.76 -24.76 -15.22
C ARG A 531 6.12 -24.43 -16.67
N PHE A 532 6.82 -23.32 -16.90
CA PHE A 532 7.42 -22.95 -18.20
C PHE A 532 8.70 -23.74 -18.54
N GLY A 533 9.10 -24.73 -17.75
CA GLY A 533 10.19 -25.64 -18.09
C GLY A 533 9.72 -27.09 -18.24
N ALA A 534 8.46 -27.38 -17.90
CA ALA A 534 7.92 -28.74 -17.88
C ALA A 534 7.64 -29.24 -19.30
N LYS A 535 7.97 -30.52 -19.56
CA LYS A 535 7.58 -31.25 -20.78
C LYS A 535 6.13 -31.77 -20.76
N LEU A 536 5.39 -31.47 -19.69
CA LEU A 536 4.02 -31.95 -19.49
C LEU A 536 3.02 -31.19 -20.38
N LEU A 537 1.93 -31.86 -20.74
CA LEU A 537 0.79 -31.32 -21.48
C LEU A 537 0.03 -30.27 -20.65
N VAL A 538 0.60 -29.09 -20.51
CA VAL A 538 -0.11 -27.91 -20.00
C VAL A 538 -0.68 -27.17 -21.20
N SER A 539 -1.97 -26.80 -21.15
CA SER A 539 -2.57 -26.01 -22.23
C SER A 539 -1.83 -24.68 -22.39
N VAL A 540 -1.68 -24.22 -23.63
CA VAL A 540 -1.08 -22.92 -23.95
C VAL A 540 -1.82 -21.78 -23.25
N GLU A 541 -3.13 -21.90 -23.08
CA GLU A 541 -4.00 -20.96 -22.37
C GLU A 541 -3.63 -20.85 -20.89
N ALA A 542 -3.63 -21.96 -20.14
CA ALA A 542 -3.23 -21.94 -18.73
C ALA A 542 -1.81 -21.36 -18.50
N LEU A 543 -0.86 -21.64 -19.40
CA LEU A 543 0.48 -21.04 -19.34
C LEU A 543 0.45 -19.52 -19.62
N HIS A 544 -0.39 -19.09 -20.56
CA HIS A 544 -0.58 -17.68 -20.86
C HIS A 544 -1.20 -16.93 -19.68
N ASP A 545 -2.28 -17.45 -19.11
CA ASP A 545 -2.99 -16.84 -17.99
C ASP A 545 -2.09 -16.75 -16.75
N LEU A 546 -1.32 -17.80 -16.45
CA LEU A 546 -0.35 -17.80 -15.36
C LEU A 546 0.75 -16.75 -15.57
N GLU A 547 1.32 -16.66 -16.78
CA GLU A 547 2.34 -15.66 -17.13
C GLU A 547 1.80 -14.24 -16.96
N VAL A 548 0.60 -14.03 -17.47
CA VAL A 548 -0.10 -12.76 -17.43
C VAL A 548 -0.39 -12.34 -15.98
N ALA A 549 -1.01 -13.20 -15.18
CA ALA A 549 -1.36 -12.90 -13.80
C ALA A 549 -0.11 -12.63 -12.96
N TYR A 550 0.97 -13.41 -13.16
CA TYR A 550 2.23 -13.16 -12.50
C TYR A 550 2.83 -11.81 -12.90
N ASN A 551 2.86 -11.48 -14.20
CA ASN A 551 3.34 -10.20 -14.68
C ASN A 551 2.50 -9.03 -14.18
N ASP A 552 1.18 -9.16 -14.12
CA ASP A 552 0.27 -8.15 -13.58
C ASP A 552 0.54 -7.93 -12.08
N ALA A 553 0.76 -9.00 -11.30
CA ALA A 553 1.18 -8.91 -9.90
C ALA A 553 2.53 -8.20 -9.75
N LEU A 554 3.48 -8.48 -10.64
CA LEU A 554 4.77 -7.77 -10.67
C LEU A 554 4.59 -6.27 -10.97
N ASN A 555 3.64 -5.88 -11.81
CA ASN A 555 3.35 -4.46 -12.09
C ASN A 555 2.71 -3.78 -10.90
N ALA A 556 1.74 -4.44 -10.27
CA ALA A 556 1.08 -3.94 -9.07
C ALA A 556 2.09 -3.77 -7.92
N LEU A 557 3.03 -4.72 -7.75
CA LEU A 557 4.12 -4.59 -6.79
C LEU A 557 5.04 -3.41 -7.10
N THR A 558 5.43 -3.20 -8.36
CA THR A 558 6.24 -2.03 -8.74
C THR A 558 5.51 -0.71 -8.40
N ARG A 559 4.20 -0.62 -8.68
CA ARG A 559 3.39 0.54 -8.30
C ARG A 559 3.34 0.74 -6.80
N PHE A 560 3.13 -0.33 -6.04
CA PHE A 560 3.14 -0.31 -4.57
C PHE A 560 4.47 0.23 -4.03
N VAL A 561 5.60 -0.33 -4.48
CA VAL A 561 6.95 0.12 -4.09
C VAL A 561 7.19 1.59 -4.47
N SER A 562 6.68 2.04 -5.62
CA SER A 562 6.73 3.46 -6.02
C SER A 562 6.03 4.37 -5.00
N ARG A 563 4.84 3.97 -4.48
CA ARG A 563 4.12 4.73 -3.44
C ARG A 563 4.88 4.74 -2.12
N ARG A 564 5.61 3.67 -1.79
CA ARG A 564 6.54 3.65 -0.64
C ARG A 564 7.67 4.67 -0.80
N VAL A 565 8.24 4.80 -2.00
CA VAL A 565 9.25 5.83 -2.27
C VAL A 565 8.65 7.23 -2.22
N HIS A 566 7.44 7.44 -2.72
CA HIS A 566 6.75 8.73 -2.58
C HIS A 566 6.47 9.09 -1.13
N LEU A 567 6.12 8.11 -0.29
CA LEU A 567 5.96 8.30 1.15
C LEU A 567 7.26 8.82 1.78
N VAL A 568 8.38 8.15 1.48
CA VAL A 568 9.70 8.58 1.94
C VAL A 568 10.05 9.98 1.42
N ALA A 569 9.78 10.27 0.14
CA ALA A 569 10.09 11.59 -0.43
C ALA A 569 9.30 12.74 0.23
N ARG A 570 8.07 12.48 0.70
CA ARG A 570 7.26 13.49 1.41
C ARG A 570 7.72 13.69 2.85
N PHE A 571 8.00 12.61 3.58
CA PHE A 571 8.48 12.71 4.95
C PHE A 571 9.94 13.18 5.03
N PHE A 572 10.76 12.72 4.09
CA PHE A 572 12.19 12.93 4.05
C PHE A 572 12.66 13.47 2.68
N PRO A 573 12.34 14.74 2.34
CA PRO A 573 12.69 15.30 1.03
C PRO A 573 14.18 15.20 0.67
N ARG A 574 15.06 15.24 1.67
CA ARG A 574 16.52 15.04 1.52
C ARG A 574 16.89 13.71 0.88
N PHE A 575 16.15 12.63 1.14
CA PHE A 575 16.45 11.29 0.63
C PHE A 575 15.66 10.93 -0.64
N ALA A 576 14.82 11.85 -1.15
CA ALA A 576 13.96 11.59 -2.30
C ALA A 576 14.72 11.12 -3.55
N SER A 577 15.89 11.72 -3.83
CA SER A 577 16.73 11.35 -4.97
C SER A 577 17.28 9.93 -4.85
N ILE A 578 17.82 9.58 -3.68
CA ILE A 578 18.48 8.30 -3.43
C ILE A 578 17.46 7.14 -3.45
N PHE A 579 16.29 7.32 -2.81
CA PHE A 579 15.20 6.35 -2.91
C PHE A 579 14.59 6.27 -4.32
N GLY A 580 14.59 7.38 -5.07
CA GLY A 580 14.23 7.39 -6.48
C GLY A 580 15.18 6.55 -7.33
N ALA A 581 16.49 6.61 -7.06
CA ALA A 581 17.49 5.76 -7.70
C ALA A 581 17.29 4.28 -7.34
N LEU A 582 17.07 3.98 -6.05
CA LEU A 582 16.75 2.62 -5.58
C LEU A 582 15.52 2.05 -6.29
N HIS A 583 14.47 2.85 -6.48
CA HIS A 583 13.28 2.44 -7.21
C HIS A 583 13.57 2.17 -8.69
N SER A 584 14.37 3.02 -9.34
CA SER A 584 14.80 2.80 -10.73
C SER A 584 15.55 1.46 -10.88
N ASP A 585 16.43 1.13 -9.94
CA ASP A 585 17.15 -0.15 -9.95
C ASP A 585 16.23 -1.34 -9.66
N PHE A 586 15.25 -1.17 -8.75
CA PHE A 586 14.19 -2.14 -8.55
C PHE A 586 13.40 -2.37 -9.85
N GLU A 587 13.00 -1.32 -10.58
CA GLU A 587 12.32 -1.46 -11.87
C GLU A 587 13.17 -2.19 -12.92
N LYS A 588 14.47 -1.85 -13.02
CA LYS A 588 15.40 -2.54 -13.93
C LYS A 588 15.46 -4.03 -13.60
N HIS A 589 15.57 -4.37 -12.31
CA HIS A 589 15.54 -5.75 -11.85
C HIS A 589 14.23 -6.43 -12.26
N MET A 590 13.07 -5.80 -12.01
CA MET A 590 11.76 -6.33 -12.38
C MET A 590 11.64 -6.57 -13.89
N ARG A 591 12.13 -5.65 -14.74
CA ARG A 591 12.18 -5.84 -16.20
C ARG A 591 13.03 -7.04 -16.59
N ALA A 592 14.21 -7.20 -15.98
CA ALA A 592 15.08 -8.36 -16.21
C ALA A 592 14.39 -9.68 -15.81
N GLN A 593 13.68 -9.71 -14.69
CA GLN A 593 12.91 -10.88 -14.24
C GLN A 593 11.83 -11.29 -15.25
N ARG A 594 11.09 -10.33 -15.81
CA ARG A 594 10.07 -10.58 -16.83
C ARG A 594 10.67 -11.13 -18.11
N LEU A 595 11.79 -10.56 -18.56
CA LEU A 595 12.50 -11.04 -19.76
C LEU A 595 12.99 -12.48 -19.62
N GLN A 596 13.37 -12.91 -18.41
CA GLN A 596 13.77 -14.30 -18.17
C GLN A 596 12.60 -15.27 -18.36
N LEU A 597 11.41 -14.94 -17.84
CA LEU A 597 10.21 -15.76 -18.03
C LEU A 597 9.80 -15.84 -19.50
N LEU A 598 9.80 -14.72 -20.21
CA LEU A 598 9.48 -14.66 -21.64
C LEU A 598 10.44 -15.50 -22.49
N LYS A 599 11.75 -15.44 -22.20
CA LYS A 599 12.77 -16.27 -22.88
C LYS A 599 12.52 -17.77 -22.67
N MET A 600 12.06 -18.18 -21.50
CA MET A 600 11.75 -19.58 -21.21
C MET A 600 10.52 -20.06 -21.97
N ARG A 601 9.45 -19.27 -21.97
CA ARG A 601 8.25 -19.57 -22.77
C ARG A 601 8.59 -19.75 -24.25
N GLN A 602 9.38 -18.84 -24.83
CA GLN A 602 9.82 -18.94 -26.23
C GLN A 602 10.65 -20.19 -26.54
N ARG A 603 11.32 -20.78 -25.53
CA ARG A 603 12.03 -22.06 -25.72
C ARG A 603 11.05 -23.22 -25.79
N ILE A 604 10.00 -23.24 -24.97
CA ILE A 604 8.96 -24.28 -25.05
C ILE A 604 8.21 -24.22 -26.36
N SER A 605 7.73 -23.04 -26.79
CA SER A 605 6.97 -22.93 -28.04
C SER A 605 7.76 -23.51 -29.21
N ARG A 606 9.07 -23.21 -29.29
CA ARG A 606 9.98 -23.79 -30.29
C ARG A 606 10.22 -25.30 -30.13
N CYS A 607 10.06 -25.86 -28.93
CA CYS A 607 10.13 -27.29 -28.68
C CYS A 607 8.82 -28.02 -28.96
N MET A 608 7.67 -27.34 -28.94
CA MET A 608 6.37 -27.93 -29.34
C MET A 608 6.11 -27.82 -30.84
N GLU A 609 6.74 -26.86 -31.52
CA GLU A 609 6.73 -26.71 -32.99
C GLU A 609 7.64 -27.74 -33.70
N ARG A 610 8.52 -28.43 -32.96
CA ARG A 610 9.42 -29.49 -33.45
C ARG A 610 8.90 -30.84 -33.00
#